data_AF-A0A1S6HWV7-F1
#
_entry.id   AF-A0A1S6HWV7-F1
#
_cell.length_a   1.000
_cell.length_b   1.000
_cell.length_c   1.000
_cell.angle_alpha   90.00
_cell.angle_beta   90.00
_cell.angle_gamma   90.00
#
_symmetry.space_group_name_H-M   'P 1'
#
loop_
_entity.id
_entity.type
_entity.pdbx_description
1 polymer ?
#
loop_
_entity_poly.entity_id
_entity_poly.type
_entity_poly.pdbx_seq_one_letter_code
_entity_poly.pdbx_strand_id
1 'polypeptide(L)'
;MKVKVLYLLSMFFSVNTLAAIAQNDAVNKQDMSREVRGDVLETANLMDEINLLKLKFEKEQLDKSLNEELLKNIEVKKEIDKYDPVSKVKKQNPADGPFNVNGIRLLSVTSLQNANEMAVFSFYGRKYNRAPGEDFKGANISIDGEYVVFEYHRKSYKFRY
;
A
#
# COMPACT_ATOMS: atom_id res chain seq x y z
N MET A 1 52.87 80.22 -5.49
CA MET A 1 52.03 79.17 -6.13
C MET A 1 52.39 77.72 -5.78
N LYS A 2 53.58 77.41 -5.21
CA LYS A 2 54.02 76.01 -5.01
C LYS A 2 53.29 75.24 -3.89
N VAL A 3 52.77 75.92 -2.86
CA VAL A 3 52.12 75.27 -1.69
C VAL A 3 50.69 74.79 -1.99
N LYS A 4 49.94 75.51 -2.85
CA LYS A 4 48.55 75.15 -3.19
C LYS A 4 48.44 73.87 -4.03
N VAL A 5 49.44 73.59 -4.87
CA VAL A 5 49.51 72.36 -5.68
C VAL A 5 49.81 71.14 -4.80
N LEU A 6 50.65 71.30 -3.78
CA LEU A 6 50.97 70.22 -2.83
C LEU A 6 49.75 69.76 -2.03
N TYR A 7 48.88 70.71 -1.63
CA TYR A 7 47.64 70.44 -0.90
C TYR A 7 46.57 69.74 -1.75
N LEU A 8 46.48 70.10 -3.03
CA LEU A 8 45.59 69.40 -3.96
C LEU A 8 46.08 67.97 -4.20
N LEU A 9 47.39 67.77 -4.36
CA LEU A 9 47.98 66.45 -4.56
C LEU A 9 47.77 65.52 -3.35
N SER A 10 47.93 66.03 -2.12
CA SER A 10 47.69 65.23 -0.90
C SER A 10 46.20 64.88 -0.72
N MET A 11 45.28 65.79 -1.05
CA MET A 11 43.85 65.52 -1.06
C MET A 11 43.49 64.41 -2.06
N PHE A 12 43.96 64.49 -3.31
CA PHE A 12 43.69 63.44 -4.31
C PHE A 12 44.28 62.08 -3.94
N PHE A 13 45.46 62.03 -3.33
CA PHE A 13 46.02 60.77 -2.83
C PHE A 13 45.19 60.20 -1.68
N SER A 14 44.72 61.02 -0.74
CA SER A 14 43.90 60.56 0.39
C SER A 14 42.51 60.04 -0.01
N VAL A 15 41.88 60.64 -1.03
CA VAL A 15 40.57 60.19 -1.52
C VAL A 15 40.71 58.86 -2.29
N ASN A 16 41.78 58.70 -3.07
CA ASN A 16 42.03 57.46 -3.80
C ASN A 16 42.39 56.29 -2.87
N THR A 17 43.15 56.51 -1.80
CA THR A 17 43.43 55.45 -0.81
C THR A 17 42.17 55.07 -0.04
N LEU A 18 41.35 56.04 0.38
CA LEU A 18 40.11 55.76 1.10
C LEU A 18 39.08 55.03 0.22
N ALA A 19 38.97 55.39 -1.06
CA ALA A 19 38.11 54.70 -2.02
C ALA A 19 38.58 53.27 -2.32
N ALA A 20 39.90 53.06 -2.43
CA ALA A 20 40.48 51.72 -2.62
C ALA A 20 40.30 50.82 -1.38
N ILE A 21 40.42 51.39 -0.17
CA ILE A 21 40.17 50.67 1.09
C ILE A 21 38.68 50.32 1.21
N ALA A 22 37.78 51.27 0.91
CA ALA A 22 36.33 51.04 0.96
C ALA A 22 35.85 49.98 -0.06
N GLN A 23 36.45 49.94 -1.25
CA GLN A 23 36.17 48.90 -2.24
C GLN A 23 36.70 47.53 -1.81
N ASN A 24 37.93 47.47 -1.29
CA ASN A 24 38.49 46.21 -0.76
C ASN A 24 37.68 45.67 0.43
N ASP A 25 37.23 46.52 1.33
CA ASP A 25 36.39 46.12 2.47
C ASP A 25 35.00 45.63 2.03
N ALA A 26 34.42 46.23 0.99
CA ALA A 26 33.13 45.81 0.45
C ALA A 26 33.22 44.46 -0.26
N VAL A 27 34.29 44.23 -1.06
CA VAL A 27 34.55 42.96 -1.73
C VAL A 27 34.82 41.85 -0.71
N ASN A 28 35.66 42.13 0.30
CA ASN A 28 35.99 41.15 1.34
C ASN A 28 34.76 40.76 2.17
N LYS A 29 33.88 41.72 2.51
CA LYS A 29 32.60 41.43 3.17
C LYS A 29 31.65 40.61 2.31
N GLN A 30 31.64 40.85 1.00
CA GLN A 30 30.79 40.11 0.07
C GLN A 30 31.26 38.66 -0.09
N ASP A 31 32.57 38.42 -0.18
CA ASP A 31 33.13 37.07 -0.26
C ASP A 31 32.93 36.28 1.05
N MET A 32 33.17 36.90 2.21
CA MET A 32 32.85 36.30 3.51
C MET A 32 31.37 35.91 3.61
N SER A 33 30.45 36.76 3.13
CA SER A 33 29.01 36.46 3.16
C SER A 33 28.60 35.31 2.23
N ARG A 34 29.35 35.08 1.15
CA ARG A 34 29.15 33.96 0.24
C ARG A 34 29.69 32.65 0.82
N GLU A 35 30.87 32.71 1.44
CA GLU A 35 31.48 31.57 2.13
C GLU A 35 30.59 31.09 3.28
N VAL A 36 30.13 32.01 4.14
CA VAL A 36 29.19 31.69 5.23
C VAL A 36 27.86 31.11 4.71
N ARG A 37 27.36 31.57 3.55
CA ARG A 37 26.15 30.98 2.94
C ARG A 37 26.40 29.57 2.37
N GLY A 38 27.60 29.32 1.84
CA GLY A 38 28.03 28.00 1.39
C GLY A 38 28.09 27.02 2.55
N ASP A 39 28.74 27.42 3.64
CA ASP A 39 28.88 26.61 4.85
C ASP A 39 27.53 26.27 5.49
N VAL A 40 26.60 27.23 5.55
CA VAL A 40 25.25 27.00 6.08
C VAL A 40 24.46 26.01 5.20
N LEU A 41 24.58 26.11 3.88
CA LEU A 41 23.90 25.20 2.96
C LEU A 41 24.50 23.79 3.03
N GLU A 42 25.82 23.66 3.12
CA GLU A 42 26.51 22.38 3.27
C GLU A 42 26.15 21.72 4.60
N THR A 43 26.09 22.49 5.69
CA THR A 43 25.67 21.98 7.00
C THR A 43 24.21 21.52 7.00
N ALA A 44 23.31 22.23 6.31
CA ALA A 44 21.91 21.84 6.17
C ALA A 44 21.77 20.52 5.38
N ASN A 45 22.52 20.37 4.27
CA ASN A 45 22.53 19.15 3.48
C ASN A 45 23.05 17.96 4.30
N LEU A 46 24.12 18.14 5.09
CA LEU A 46 24.64 17.09 5.98
C LEU A 46 23.63 16.70 7.07
N MET A 47 22.90 17.66 7.64
CA MET A 47 21.83 17.38 8.60
C MET A 47 20.69 16.58 7.99
N ASP A 48 20.30 16.89 6.75
CA ASP A 48 19.26 16.15 6.03
C ASP A 48 19.71 14.72 5.70
N GLU A 49 20.96 14.52 5.30
CA GLU A 49 21.54 13.19 5.09
C GLU A 49 21.56 12.36 6.39
N ILE A 50 21.95 12.97 7.50
CA ILE A 50 21.93 12.31 8.83
C ILE A 50 20.49 11.91 9.22
N ASN A 51 19.51 12.79 9.01
CA ASN A 51 18.12 12.50 9.31
C ASN A 51 17.57 11.37 8.43
N LEU A 52 17.90 11.35 7.14
CA LEU A 52 17.53 10.26 6.23
C LEU A 52 18.16 8.93 6.62
N LEU A 53 19.42 8.93 7.06
CA LEU A 53 20.10 7.73 7.55
C LEU A 53 19.44 7.20 8.83
N LYS A 54 19.06 8.09 9.75
CA LYS A 54 18.34 7.73 10.98
C LYS A 54 16.99 7.10 10.67
N LEU A 55 16.21 7.68 9.76
CA LEU A 55 14.91 7.15 9.33
C LEU A 55 15.04 5.78 8.65
N LYS A 56 16.08 5.58 7.82
CA LYS A 56 16.35 4.27 7.21
C LYS A 56 16.65 3.21 8.26
N PHE A 57 17.43 3.56 9.28
CA PHE A 57 17.76 2.66 10.37
C PHE A 57 16.53 2.30 11.22
N GLU A 58 15.70 3.28 11.58
CA GLU A 58 14.44 3.05 12.30
C GLU A 58 13.47 2.17 11.49
N LYS A 59 13.38 2.39 10.18
CA LYS A 59 12.58 1.54 9.29
C LYS A 59 13.09 0.10 9.28
N GLU A 60 14.41 -0.12 9.17
CA GLU A 60 14.98 -1.47 9.14
C GLU A 60 14.74 -2.21 10.47
N GLN A 61 14.78 -1.51 11.60
CA GLN A 61 14.42 -2.08 12.90
C GLN A 61 12.96 -2.49 12.98
N LEU A 62 12.04 -1.65 12.48
CA LEU A 62 10.61 -1.98 12.41
C LEU A 62 10.35 -3.19 11.51
N ASP A 63 11.01 -3.27 10.35
CA ASP A 63 10.86 -4.39 9.42
C ASP A 63 11.33 -5.71 10.06
N LYS A 64 12.44 -5.69 10.81
CA LYS A 64 12.92 -6.86 11.57
C LYS A 64 11.95 -7.26 12.67
N SER A 65 11.47 -6.30 13.46
CA SER A 65 10.50 -6.56 14.54
C SER A 65 9.19 -7.14 14.02
N LEU A 66 8.67 -6.62 12.91
CA LEU A 66 7.47 -7.14 12.28
C LEU A 66 7.67 -8.57 11.76
N ASN A 67 8.84 -8.85 11.19
CA ASN A 67 9.16 -10.19 10.69
C ASN A 67 9.26 -11.22 11.84
N GLU A 68 9.86 -10.84 12.98
CA GLU A 68 9.90 -11.67 14.18
C GLU A 68 8.49 -11.93 14.74
N GLU A 69 7.63 -10.91 14.77
CA GLU A 69 6.25 -11.04 15.23
C GLU A 69 5.40 -11.94 14.30
N LEU A 70 5.59 -11.83 12.98
CA LEU A 70 4.95 -12.71 12.01
C LEU A 70 5.39 -14.17 12.17
N LEU A 71 6.68 -14.42 12.40
CA LEU A 71 7.20 -15.77 12.66
C LEU A 71 6.60 -16.36 13.94
N LYS A 72 6.54 -15.57 15.02
CA LYS A 72 5.90 -15.97 16.28
C LYS A 72 4.41 -16.28 16.09
N ASN A 73 3.69 -15.47 15.32
CA ASN A 73 2.28 -15.73 15.00
C ASN A 73 2.07 -17.01 14.18
N ILE A 74 2.99 -17.34 13.27
CA ILE A 74 2.94 -18.62 12.52
C ILE A 74 3.14 -19.81 13.46
N GLU A 75 4.06 -19.71 14.42
CA GLU A 75 4.30 -20.76 15.42
C GLU A 75 3.10 -20.96 16.35
N VAL A 76 2.53 -19.87 16.87
CA VAL A 76 1.31 -19.92 17.68
C VAL A 76 0.16 -20.54 16.89
N LYS A 77 -0.01 -20.18 15.62
CA LYS A 77 -1.03 -20.81 14.75
C LYS A 77 -0.82 -22.31 14.58
N LYS A 78 0.43 -22.74 14.39
CA LYS A 78 0.77 -24.18 14.33
C LYS A 78 0.49 -24.91 15.64
N GLU A 79 0.63 -24.25 16.78
CA GLU A 79 0.27 -24.85 18.08
C GLU A 79 -1.24 -24.93 18.26
N ILE A 80 -1.98 -23.87 17.92
CA ILE A 80 -3.46 -23.88 17.94
C ILE A 80 -3.99 -25.01 17.03
N ASP A 81 -3.44 -25.15 15.82
CA ASP A 81 -3.79 -26.22 14.87
C ASP A 81 -3.50 -27.65 15.39
N LYS A 82 -2.62 -27.80 16.41
CA LYS A 82 -2.35 -29.10 17.07
C LYS A 82 -3.32 -29.40 18.21
N TYR A 83 -3.76 -28.39 18.96
CA TYR A 83 -4.64 -28.56 20.13
C TYR A 83 -6.11 -28.50 19.79
N ASP A 84 -6.46 -27.90 18.66
CA ASP A 84 -7.77 -28.01 18.06
C ASP A 84 -7.64 -29.03 16.92
N PRO A 85 -7.78 -30.35 17.16
CA PRO A 85 -8.24 -31.21 16.10
C PRO A 85 -9.69 -30.77 15.87
N VAL A 86 -9.87 -29.62 15.21
CA VAL A 86 -11.06 -29.37 14.41
C VAL A 86 -11.05 -30.57 13.50
N SER A 87 -11.81 -31.57 13.93
CA SER A 87 -12.25 -32.68 13.15
C SER A 87 -12.68 -32.06 11.85
N LYS A 88 -11.78 -32.09 10.86
CA LYS A 88 -12.07 -31.74 9.48
C LYS A 88 -12.93 -32.88 8.93
N VAL A 89 -14.03 -33.20 9.61
CA VAL A 89 -15.28 -33.36 8.88
C VAL A 89 -15.46 -32.01 8.21
N LYS A 90 -14.91 -31.90 7.00
CA LYS A 90 -15.34 -30.90 6.04
C LYS A 90 -16.86 -31.06 6.02
N LYS A 91 -17.59 -30.20 6.74
CA LYS A 91 -18.90 -29.79 6.25
C LYS A 91 -18.56 -29.30 4.85
N GLN A 92 -18.94 -30.08 3.85
CA GLN A 92 -18.73 -29.74 2.46
C GLN A 92 -19.39 -28.37 2.30
N ASN A 93 -18.59 -27.31 2.34
CA ASN A 93 -19.04 -26.03 1.88
C ASN A 93 -19.32 -26.28 0.39
N PRO A 94 -20.56 -26.13 -0.11
CA PRO A 94 -20.86 -26.41 -1.52
C PRO A 94 -19.93 -25.59 -2.44
N ALA A 95 -19.49 -24.42 -1.96
CA ALA A 95 -18.46 -23.56 -2.55
C ALA A 95 -17.04 -24.16 -2.64
N ASP A 96 -16.76 -25.35 -2.10
CA ASP A 96 -15.48 -26.07 -2.15
C ASP A 96 -15.58 -27.42 -2.89
N GLY A 97 -16.76 -27.82 -3.38
CA GLY A 97 -16.94 -29.03 -4.17
C GLY A 97 -16.35 -28.91 -5.59
N PRO A 98 -15.88 -30.01 -6.21
CA PRO A 98 -15.50 -30.00 -7.62
C PRO A 98 -16.71 -29.66 -8.51
N PHE A 99 -16.46 -29.02 -9.65
CA PHE A 99 -17.49 -28.91 -10.69
C PHE A 99 -18.01 -30.31 -11.03
N ASN A 100 -19.32 -30.45 -11.23
CA ASN A 100 -19.83 -31.67 -11.83
C ASN A 100 -19.32 -31.78 -13.29
N VAL A 101 -19.52 -32.94 -13.93
CA VAL A 101 -19.14 -33.18 -15.34
C VAL A 101 -19.70 -32.16 -16.33
N ASN A 102 -20.73 -31.39 -15.94
CA ASN A 102 -21.36 -30.35 -16.76
C ASN A 102 -20.94 -28.93 -16.36
N GLY A 103 -19.91 -28.77 -15.53
CA GLY A 103 -19.41 -27.46 -15.12
C GLY A 103 -20.33 -26.71 -14.15
N ILE A 104 -21.25 -27.39 -13.45
CA ILE A 104 -22.14 -26.82 -12.44
C ILE A 104 -21.54 -27.01 -11.04
N ARG A 105 -21.57 -25.95 -10.24
CA ARG A 105 -21.14 -25.95 -8.83
C ARG A 105 -22.08 -25.06 -8.01
N LEU A 106 -22.75 -25.61 -7.01
CA LEU A 106 -23.49 -24.80 -6.04
C LEU A 106 -22.51 -24.00 -5.18
N LEU A 107 -22.75 -22.71 -4.96
CA LEU A 107 -21.91 -21.86 -4.11
C LEU A 107 -22.58 -21.60 -2.77
N SER A 108 -23.85 -21.20 -2.78
CA SER A 108 -24.67 -20.98 -1.59
C SER A 108 -26.15 -20.97 -1.92
N VAL A 109 -26.99 -21.04 -0.89
CA VAL A 109 -28.41 -20.69 -0.96
C VAL A 109 -28.63 -19.49 -0.05
N THR A 110 -29.34 -18.48 -0.55
CA THR A 110 -29.66 -17.28 0.21
C THR A 110 -31.17 -17.11 0.31
N SER A 111 -31.65 -16.73 1.48
CA SER A 111 -33.05 -16.36 1.67
C SER A 111 -33.28 -14.92 1.24
N LEU A 112 -34.35 -14.68 0.49
CA LEU A 112 -34.87 -13.35 0.14
C LEU A 112 -35.85 -12.88 1.23
N GLN A 113 -36.14 -11.57 1.25
CA GLN A 113 -37.02 -10.94 2.24
C GLN A 113 -38.45 -11.55 2.31
N ASN A 114 -38.88 -12.24 1.25
CA ASN A 114 -40.23 -12.83 1.13
C ASN A 114 -40.28 -14.33 1.46
N ALA A 115 -39.32 -14.85 2.24
CA ALA A 115 -39.16 -16.29 2.53
C ALA A 115 -38.89 -17.17 1.28
N ASN A 116 -38.63 -16.55 0.11
CA ASN A 116 -38.20 -17.26 -1.08
C ASN A 116 -36.69 -17.51 -1.00
N GLU A 117 -36.26 -18.72 -1.30
CA GLU A 117 -34.84 -19.07 -1.38
C GLU A 117 -34.31 -18.85 -2.79
N MET A 118 -33.02 -18.53 -2.90
CA MET A 118 -32.34 -18.32 -4.17
C MET A 118 -31.04 -19.10 -4.17
N ALA A 119 -30.83 -19.90 -5.21
CA ALA A 119 -29.60 -20.65 -5.41
C ALA A 119 -28.55 -19.76 -6.09
N VAL A 120 -27.37 -19.68 -5.49
CA VAL A 120 -26.18 -19.05 -6.06
C VAL A 120 -25.24 -20.15 -6.50
N PHE A 121 -24.92 -20.19 -7.79
CA PHE A 121 -24.13 -21.27 -8.39
C PHE A 121 -23.17 -20.75 -9.46
N SER A 122 -22.14 -21.55 -9.75
CA SER A 122 -21.23 -21.35 -10.87
C SER A 122 -21.56 -22.33 -11.99
N PHE A 123 -21.65 -21.82 -13.21
CA PHE A 123 -21.87 -22.60 -14.44
C PHE A 123 -20.78 -22.26 -15.45
N TYR A 124 -19.90 -23.23 -15.74
CA TYR A 124 -18.66 -23.05 -16.51
C TYR A 124 -17.82 -21.86 -16.02
N GLY A 125 -17.67 -21.73 -14.70
CA GLY A 125 -16.84 -20.70 -14.06
C GLY A 125 -17.51 -19.33 -13.89
N ARG A 126 -18.72 -19.11 -14.41
CA ARG A 126 -19.47 -17.85 -14.23
C ARG A 126 -20.53 -18.00 -13.15
N LYS A 127 -20.69 -16.99 -12.29
CA LYS A 127 -21.66 -16.98 -11.20
C LYS A 127 -23.05 -16.56 -11.68
N TYR A 128 -24.08 -17.22 -11.17
CA TYR A 128 -25.48 -16.93 -11.41
C TYR A 128 -26.29 -17.08 -10.13
N ASN A 129 -27.34 -16.29 -10.02
CA ASN A 129 -28.30 -16.32 -8.91
C ASN A 129 -29.68 -16.58 -9.52
N ARG A 130 -30.37 -17.63 -9.08
CA ARG A 130 -31.69 -17.99 -9.62
C ARG A 130 -32.63 -18.47 -8.53
N ALA A 131 -33.88 -18.02 -8.61
CA ALA A 131 -34.95 -18.53 -7.77
C ALA A 131 -35.48 -19.87 -8.32
N PRO A 132 -36.10 -20.71 -7.48
CA PRO A 132 -36.77 -21.93 -7.93
C PRO A 132 -37.77 -21.65 -9.05
N GLY A 133 -37.74 -22.46 -10.11
CA GLY A 133 -38.63 -22.34 -11.26
C GLY A 133 -38.22 -21.31 -12.32
N GLU A 134 -37.14 -20.54 -12.11
CA GLU A 134 -36.60 -19.66 -13.15
C GLU A 134 -35.85 -20.49 -14.22
N ASP A 135 -36.20 -20.26 -15.48
CA ASP A 135 -35.50 -20.90 -16.60
C ASP A 135 -34.04 -20.41 -16.70
N PHE A 136 -33.11 -21.35 -16.77
CA PHE A 136 -31.69 -21.06 -16.95
C PHE A 136 -31.05 -21.97 -18.00
N LYS A 137 -30.85 -21.47 -19.23
CA LYS A 137 -30.16 -22.21 -20.31
C LYS A 137 -30.71 -23.62 -20.56
N GLY A 138 -32.04 -23.78 -20.46
CA GLY A 138 -32.70 -25.09 -20.56
C GLY A 138 -32.52 -25.99 -19.33
N ALA A 139 -32.09 -25.41 -18.20
CA ALA A 139 -32.10 -26.03 -16.90
C ALA A 139 -33.25 -25.48 -16.05
N ASN A 140 -33.88 -26.37 -15.27
CA ASN A 140 -34.79 -26.01 -14.20
C ASN A 140 -34.05 -26.16 -12.86
N ILE A 141 -34.26 -25.20 -11.96
CA ILE A 141 -33.66 -25.20 -10.63
C ILE A 141 -34.80 -25.27 -9.62
N SER A 142 -34.72 -26.23 -8.70
CA SER A 142 -35.63 -26.33 -7.57
C SER A 142 -34.85 -26.48 -6.27
N ILE A 143 -35.49 -26.09 -5.16
CA ILE A 143 -34.94 -26.20 -3.82
C ILE A 143 -35.92 -27.04 -3.01
N ASP A 144 -35.45 -28.16 -2.48
CA ASP A 144 -36.24 -29.18 -1.77
C ASP A 144 -35.53 -29.52 -0.45
N GLY A 145 -36.00 -28.89 0.63
CA GLY A 145 -35.44 -29.07 1.98
C GLY A 145 -33.97 -28.65 2.05
N GLU A 146 -33.07 -29.62 2.23
CA GLU A 146 -31.62 -29.39 2.32
C GLU A 146 -30.90 -29.49 0.96
N TYR A 147 -31.64 -29.60 -0.16
CA TYR A 147 -31.07 -29.87 -1.47
C TYR A 147 -31.47 -28.83 -2.51
N VAL A 148 -30.50 -28.39 -3.32
CA VAL A 148 -30.75 -27.73 -4.60
C VAL A 148 -30.67 -28.77 -5.71
N VAL A 149 -31.70 -28.86 -6.52
CA VAL A 149 -31.80 -29.78 -7.66
C VAL A 149 -31.72 -28.99 -8.96
N PHE A 150 -30.73 -29.32 -9.78
CA PHE A 150 -30.58 -28.79 -11.14
C PHE A 150 -30.97 -29.86 -12.15
N GLU A 151 -32.06 -29.66 -12.87
CA GLU A 151 -32.44 -30.49 -14.01
C GLU A 151 -31.86 -29.91 -15.29
N TYR A 152 -30.77 -30.49 -15.80
CA TYR A 152 -30.08 -30.01 -17.00
C TYR A 152 -29.82 -31.18 -17.96
N HIS A 153 -30.19 -31.02 -19.24
CA HIS A 153 -30.10 -32.09 -20.25
C HIS A 153 -30.77 -33.40 -19.83
N ARG A 154 -31.98 -33.32 -19.24
CA ARG A 154 -32.75 -34.48 -18.72
C ARG A 154 -32.03 -35.28 -17.62
N LYS A 155 -31.01 -34.69 -16.97
CA LYS A 155 -30.32 -35.26 -15.81
C LYS A 155 -30.52 -34.36 -14.61
N SER A 156 -30.80 -34.97 -13.47
CA SER A 156 -30.94 -34.29 -12.18
C SER A 156 -29.62 -34.29 -11.43
N TYR A 157 -29.16 -33.11 -11.02
CA TYR A 157 -27.97 -32.90 -10.20
C TYR A 157 -28.39 -32.34 -8.84
N LYS A 158 -28.19 -33.12 -7.78
CA LYS A 158 -28.56 -32.73 -6.41
C LYS A 158 -27.34 -32.23 -5.65
N PHE A 159 -27.45 -31.06 -5.04
CA PHE A 159 -26.42 -30.45 -4.22
C PHE A 159 -26.98 -30.19 -2.82
N ARG A 160 -26.34 -30.75 -1.79
CA ARG A 160 -26.69 -30.44 -0.41
C ARG A 160 -26.08 -29.10 -0.02
N TYR A 161 -26.80 -28.27 0.74
CA TYR A 161 -26.31 -26.98 1.25
C TYR A 161 -26.55 -26.82 2.75
#